data_AF-F9ZU83-F1
#
_entry.id   AF-F9ZU83-F1
#
_cell.length_a   1.000
_cell.length_b   1.000
_cell.length_c   1.000
_cell.angle_alpha   90.00
_cell.angle_beta   90.00
_cell.angle_gamma   90.00
#
_symmetry.space_group_name_H-M   'P 1'
#
loop_
_entity.id
_entity.type
_entity.pdbx_description
1 polymer ?
#
loop_
_entity_poly.entity_id
_entity_poly.type
_entity_poly.pdbx_seq_one_letter_code
_entity_poly.pdbx_strand_id
1 'polypeptide(L)'
;MSTFYIAPAFSNQAGQCRIVRHDRRIKNPARHHREHQEEWKEAGLMSSQGRLVCLEASAMMAKIFREREPLAAGLVVYEGCP
;
A
#
# COMPACT_ATOMS: atom_id res chain seq x y z
N MET A 1 -11.66 -8.58 5.18
CA MET A 1 -11.41 -7.67 4.04
C MET A 1 -10.33 -6.70 4.43
N SER A 2 -9.21 -6.66 3.71
CA SER A 2 -8.06 -5.82 4.02
C SER A 2 -7.91 -4.66 3.03
N THR A 3 -7.36 -3.54 3.48
CA THR A 3 -7.05 -2.39 2.63
C THR A 3 -5.54 -2.24 2.52
N PHE A 4 -5.02 -2.22 1.29
CA PHE A 4 -3.63 -1.84 1.04
C PHE A 4 -3.57 -0.39 0.54
N TYR A 5 -2.60 0.36 1.04
CA TYR A 5 -2.40 1.76 0.71
C TYR A 5 -0.91 2.04 0.52
N ILE A 6 -0.56 2.78 -0.53
CA ILE A 6 0.82 3.24 -0.75
C ILE A 6 0.96 4.59 -0.05
N ALA A 7 1.60 4.56 1.12
CA ALA A 7 1.84 5.74 1.92
C ALA A 7 2.99 6.57 1.31
N PRO A 8 2.81 7.90 1.13
CA PRO A 8 3.90 8.78 0.75
C PRO A 8 4.98 8.74 1.83
N ALA A 9 6.25 8.69 1.43
CA ALA A 9 7.36 8.79 2.37
C ALA A 9 7.46 10.23 2.89
N PHE A 10 6.88 10.51 4.06
CA PHE A 10 6.95 11.84 4.68
C PHE A 10 8.30 12.12 5.36
N SER A 11 9.16 11.11 5.61
CA SER A 11 10.37 11.35 6.40
C SER A 11 11.60 10.46 6.16
N ASN A 12 11.94 9.88 4.98
CA ASN A 12 13.23 9.15 4.87
C ASN A 12 13.81 9.02 3.44
N GLN A 13 14.71 9.94 3.08
CA GLN A 13 15.99 9.82 2.34
C GLN A 13 16.25 8.90 1.11
N ALA A 14 15.34 8.05 0.62
CA ALA A 14 15.67 7.14 -0.51
C ALA A 14 14.66 7.11 -1.67
N GLY A 15 13.62 7.95 -1.64
CA GLY A 15 12.60 8.01 -2.69
C GLY A 15 11.67 6.80 -2.75
N GLN A 16 11.73 5.85 -1.82
CA GLN A 16 10.85 4.68 -1.80
C GLN A 16 9.56 4.97 -1.05
N CYS A 17 8.42 4.51 -1.57
CA CYS A 17 7.11 4.59 -0.92
C CYS A 17 6.84 3.30 -0.12
N ARG A 18 6.26 3.43 1.07
CA ARG A 18 5.86 2.27 1.87
C ARG A 18 4.48 1.79 1.46
N ILE A 19 4.30 0.48 1.39
CA ILE A 19 2.99 -0.15 1.25
C ILE A 19 2.55 -0.56 2.64
N VAL A 20 1.41 -0.04 3.07
CA VAL A 20 0.83 -0.34 4.37
C VAL A 20 -0.49 -1.07 4.20
N ARG A 21 -0.82 -1.92 5.16
CA ARG A 21 -2.04 -2.72 5.19
C ARG A 21 -2.85 -2.41 6.46
N HIS A 22 -4.15 -2.31 6.27
CA HIS A 22 -5.13 -2.30 7.33
C HIS A 22 -6.04 -3.53 7.24
N ASP A 23 -6.37 -4.15 8.38
CA ASP A 23 -7.16 -5.40 8.45
C ASP A 23 -8.67 -5.19 8.23
N ARG A 24 -9.08 -3.95 7.96
CA ARG A 24 -10.47 -3.56 7.62
C ARG A 24 -10.51 -2.79 6.31
N ARG A 25 -11.71 -2.73 5.71
CA ARG A 25 -12.01 -1.88 4.56
C ARG A 25 -12.07 -0.41 4.98
N ILE A 26 -11.16 0.41 4.47
CA ILE A 26 -11.09 1.85 4.78
C ILE A 26 -11.52 2.65 3.55
N LYS A 27 -12.53 3.51 3.70
CA LYS A 27 -13.11 4.30 2.60
C LYS A 27 -12.17 5.40 2.09
N ASN A 28 -11.41 6.04 2.99
CA ASN A 28 -10.41 7.05 2.64
C ASN A 28 -9.06 6.71 3.32
N PRO A 29 -8.26 5.82 2.70
CA PRO A 29 -7.01 5.33 3.28
C PRO A 29 -5.99 6.45 3.53
N ALA A 30 -5.90 7.44 2.65
CA ALA A 30 -4.95 8.54 2.80
C ALA A 30 -5.23 9.38 4.05
N ARG A 31 -6.50 9.73 4.28
CA ARG A 31 -6.91 10.49 5.48
C ARG A 31 -6.75 9.65 6.74
N HIS A 32 -7.28 8.42 6.73
CA HIS A 32 -7.24 7.54 7.89
C HIS A 32 -5.81 7.14 8.27
N HIS A 33 -4.93 6.92 7.29
CA HIS A 33 -3.52 6.68 7.55
C HIS A 33 -2.87 7.89 8.20
N ARG A 34 -3.19 9.13 7.80
CA ARG A 34 -2.65 10.33 8.48
C ARG A 34 -3.16 10.48 9.91
N GLU A 35 -4.42 10.15 10.15
CA GLU A 35 -5.08 10.31 11.46
C GLU A 35 -4.78 9.16 12.44
N HIS A 36 -4.50 7.95 11.94
CA HIS A 36 -4.34 6.71 12.72
C HIS A 36 -3.21 5.84 12.18
N GLN A 37 -1.97 6.34 12.12
CA GLN A 37 -0.83 5.61 11.53
C GLN A 37 -0.54 4.27 12.21
N GLU A 38 -0.75 4.20 13.52
CA GLU A 38 -0.50 3.04 14.37
C GLU A 38 -1.39 1.83 14.05
N GLU A 39 -2.54 2.06 13.42
CA GLU A 39 -3.46 0.99 13.02
C GLU A 39 -3.02 0.29 11.72
N TRP A 40 -2.02 0.85 11.03
CA TRP A 40 -1.51 0.31 9.78
C TRP A 40 -0.21 -0.47 9.99
N LYS A 41 -0.12 -1.63 9.35
CA LYS A 41 1.09 -2.47 9.37
C LYS A 41 1.83 -2.30 8.05
N GLU A 42 3.16 -2.22 8.11
CA GLU A 42 3.96 -2.27 6.89
C GLU A 42 3.77 -3.63 6.21
N ALA A 43 3.43 -3.60 4.92
CA ALA A 43 3.20 -4.79 4.12
C ALA A 43 4.16 -4.86 2.93
N GLY A 44 4.92 -3.82 2.62
CA GLY A 44 5.84 -3.85 1.50
C GLY A 44 6.44 -2.51 1.16
N LEU A 45 7.19 -2.50 0.06
CA LEU A 45 7.91 -1.33 -0.44
C LEU A 45 7.73 -1.19 -1.94
N MET A 46 7.62 0.05 -2.39
CA MET A 46 7.62 0.45 -3.79
C MET A 46 8.77 1.43 -4.02
N SER A 47 9.51 1.26 -5.11
CA SER A 47 10.60 2.16 -5.48
C SER A 47 10.09 3.53 -5.92
N SER A 48 10.99 4.53 -5.96
CA SER A 48 10.70 5.88 -6.49
C SER A 48 10.20 5.89 -7.93
N GLN A 49 10.52 4.84 -8.70
CA GLN A 49 10.09 4.67 -10.08
C GLN A 49 8.71 3.99 -10.20
N GLY A 50 8.05 3.73 -9.08
CA GLY A 50 6.73 3.11 -9.04
C GLY A 50 6.75 1.59 -9.25
N ARG A 51 7.89 0.93 -9.01
CA ARG A 51 8.03 -0.54 -9.10
C ARG A 51 7.91 -1.22 -7.75
N LEU A 52 7.18 -2.33 -7.66
CA LEU A 52 7.05 -3.15 -6.47
C LEU A 52 8.39 -3.79 -6.13
N VAL A 53 8.93 -3.46 -4.95
CA VAL A 53 10.18 -4.05 -4.45
C VAL A 53 9.87 -5.33 -3.68
N CYS A 54 8.94 -5.24 -2.73
CA CYS A 54 8.45 -6.36 -1.95
C CYS A 54 7.00 -6.13 -1.51
N LEU A 55 6.24 -7.22 -1.34
CA LEU A 55 4.88 -7.19 -0.81
C LEU A 55 4.58 -8.50 -0.08
N GLU A 56 4.24 -8.39 1.20
CA GLU A 56 3.66 -9.42 2.02
C GLU A 56 2.13 -9.41 1.86
N ALA A 57 1.67 -10.09 0.81
CA ALA A 57 0.26 -10.28 0.49
C ALA A 57 0.04 -11.56 -0.32
N SER A 58 -1.21 -11.88 -0.64
CA SER A 58 -1.52 -12.98 -1.55
C SER A 58 -0.88 -12.75 -2.93
N ALA A 59 -0.63 -13.84 -3.65
CA ALA A 59 -0.08 -13.79 -5.02
C ALA A 59 -0.98 -12.95 -5.96
N MET A 60 -2.29 -12.95 -5.71
CA MET A 60 -3.26 -12.13 -6.45
C MET A 60 -3.03 -10.63 -6.20
N MET A 61 -2.84 -10.22 -4.94
CA MET A 61 -2.53 -8.83 -4.61
C MET A 61 -1.19 -8.41 -5.21
N ALA A 62 -0.14 -9.23 -5.09
CA ALA A 62 1.15 -8.95 -5.72
C ALA A 62 1.03 -8.75 -7.24
N LYS A 63 0.19 -9.56 -7.91
CA LYS A 63 -0.11 -9.39 -9.33
C LYS A 63 -0.81 -8.07 -9.63
N ILE A 64 -1.84 -7.69 -8.86
CA ILE A 64 -2.55 -6.41 -9.02
C ILE A 64 -1.59 -5.23 -8.86
N PHE A 65 -0.71 -5.26 -7.86
CA PHE A 65 0.28 -4.20 -7.66
C PHE A 65 1.27 -4.11 -8.84
N ARG A 66 1.76 -5.25 -9.35
CA ARG A 66 2.65 -5.29 -10.53
C ARG A 66 1.99 -4.80 -11.82
N GLU A 67 0.73 -5.13 -12.04
CA GLU A 67 -0.04 -4.70 -13.23
C GLU A 67 -0.35 -3.19 -13.23
N ARG A 68 -0.19 -2.52 -12.09
CA ARG A 68 -0.51 -1.10 -11.91
C ARG A 68 0.74 -0.22 -11.79
N GLU A 69 1.92 -0.78 -11.97
CA GLU A 69 3.17 -0.02 -12.12
C GLU A 69 3.15 0.78 -13.43
N PRO A 70 3.64 2.04 -13.49
CA PRO A 70 4.13 2.88 -12.39
C PRO A 70 3.04 3.78 -11.77
N LEU A 71 1.78 3.68 -12.23
CA LEU A 71 0.63 4.51 -11.84
C LEU A 71 0.08 4.23 -10.43
N ALA A 72 0.85 3.55 -9.57
CA ALA A 72 0.40 3.08 -8.27
C ALA A 72 0.39 4.17 -7.16
N ALA A 73 0.87 5.39 -7.43
CA ALA A 73 0.76 6.49 -6.47
C ALA A 73 -0.72 6.84 -6.21
N GLY A 74 -1.23 6.43 -5.04
CA GLY A 74 -2.64 6.63 -4.65
C GLY A 74 -3.59 5.47 -4.98
N LEU A 75 -3.08 4.32 -5.44
CA LEU A 75 -3.91 3.13 -5.66
C LEU A 75 -4.42 2.56 -4.33
N VAL A 76 -5.72 2.26 -4.27
CA VAL A 76 -6.35 1.56 -3.15
C VAL A 76 -6.83 0.20 -3.66
N VAL A 77 -6.34 -0.88 -3.06
CA VAL A 77 -6.74 -2.25 -3.40
C VAL A 77 -7.42 -2.89 -2.20
N TYR A 78 -8.57 -3.52 -2.45
CA TYR A 78 -9.34 -4.24 -1.44
C TYR A 78 -9.20 -5.75 -1.68
N GLU A 79 -8.82 -6.49 -0.64
CA GLU A 79 -8.86 -7.94 -0.67
C GLU A 79 -10.08 -8.44 0.09
N GLY A 80 -10.95 -9.19 -0.60
CA GLY A 80 -12.05 -9.95 -0.02
C GLY A 80 -11.82 -11.44 -0.24
N CYS A 81 -11.73 -12.20 0.86
CA CYS A 81 -11.96 -13.64 0.79
C CYS A 81 -13.49 -13.84 0.70
N PRO A 82 -14.01 -14.77 -0.13
CA PRO A 82 -15.41 -15.17 -0.11
C PRO A 82 -15.82 -15.73 1.26
#